data_AF-A0A7T7CBK4-F1
#
_entry.id   AF-A0A7T7CBK4-F1
#
_cell.length_a   1.000
_cell.length_b   1.000
_cell.length_c   1.000
_cell.angle_alpha   90.00
_cell.angle_beta   90.00
_cell.angle_gamma   90.00
#
_symmetry.space_group_name_H-M   'P 1'
#
loop_
_entity.id
_entity.type
_entity.pdbx_description
1 polymer ?
#
loop_
_entity_poly.entity_id
_entity_poly.type
_entity_poly.pdbx_seq_one_letter_code
_entity_poly.pdbx_strand_id
1 'polypeptide(L)' 'MLRKVLIFPIKLYRRYISPYTPPSCRFYPTCSQYAVEAIEKQGAFKGILLAIVRVSKCHPFHRGGYDPVPEKKKKD' A
#
# COMPACT_ATOMS: atom_id res chain seq x y z
N MET A 1 -8.04 -5.66 15.80
CA MET A 1 -9.20 -5.88 14.91
C MET A 1 -9.28 -4.87 13.77
N LEU A 2 -9.16 -3.56 14.01
CA LEU A 2 -9.29 -2.51 12.97
C LEU A 2 -8.40 -2.67 11.73
N ARG A 3 -7.15 -3.13 11.91
CA ARG A 3 -6.18 -3.36 10.82
C ARG A 3 -6.68 -4.38 9.79
N LYS A 4 -7.34 -5.46 10.24
CA LYS A 4 -7.85 -6.51 9.36
C LYS A 4 -9.04 -6.04 8.53
N VAL A 5 -9.91 -5.20 9.09
CA VAL A 5 -11.08 -4.63 8.40
C VAL A 5 -10.63 -3.73 7.24
N LEU A 6 -9.57 -2.95 7.44
CA LEU A 6 -9.03 -2.05 6.42
C LEU A 6 -8.26 -2.78 5.31
N ILE A 7 -7.61 -3.89 5.64
CA ILE A 7 -6.86 -4.71 4.67
C ILE A 7 -7.82 -5.61 3.87
N PHE A 8 -8.99 -5.93 4.40
CA PHE A 8 -9.97 -6.82 3.75
C PHE A 8 -10.40 -6.37 2.34
N PRO A 9 -10.85 -5.11 2.11
CA PRO A 9 -11.22 -4.66 0.77
C PRO A 9 -10.02 -4.66 -0.20
N ILE A 10 -8.81 -4.36 0.29
CA ILE A 10 -7.58 -4.39 -0.51
C ILE A 10 -7.26 -5.83 -0.97
N LYS A 11 -7.43 -6.81 -0.07
CA LYS A 11 -7.27 -8.24 -0.39
C LYS A 11 -8.37 -8.73 -1.32
N LEU A 12 -9.61 -8.29 -1.14
CA LEU A 12 -10.73 -8.62 -2.01
C LEU A 12 -10.47 -8.11 -3.44
N TYR A 13 -10.06 -6.86 -3.57
CA TYR A 13 -9.63 -6.27 -4.85
C TYR A 13 -8.48 -7.08 -5.49
N ARG A 14 -7.46 -7.44 -4.70
CA ARG A 14 -6.33 -8.25 -5.21
C ARG A 14 -6.74 -9.67 -5.62
N ARG A 15 -7.73 -10.28 -4.94
CA ARG A 15 -8.18 -11.65 -5.22
C ARG A 15 -9.08 -11.72 -6.46
N TYR A 16 -9.97 -10.73 -6.62
CA TYR A 16 -11.05 -10.80 -7.60
C TYR A 16 -10.85 -9.89 -8.82
N ILE A 17 -10.12 -8.77 -8.69
CA ILE A 17 -9.91 -7.81 -9.80
C ILE A 17 -8.49 -7.90 -10.36
N SER A 18 -7.47 -8.02 -9.50
CA SER A 18 -6.08 -8.10 -9.95
C SER A 18 -5.74 -9.21 -10.96
N PRO A 19 -6.33 -10.42 -10.97
CA PRO A 19 -5.99 -11.42 -12.00
C PRO A 19 -6.52 -11.07 -13.39
N TYR A 20 -7.48 -10.15 -13.48
CA TYR A 20 -8.04 -9.67 -14.76
C TYR A 20 -7.40 -8.37 -15.23
N THR A 21 -6.54 -7.75 -14.42
CA THR A 21 -5.86 -6.50 -14.76
C THR A 21 -4.34 -6.73 -14.77
N PRO A 22 -3.61 -6.26 -15.80
CA PRO A 22 -2.16 -6.34 -15.82
C PRO A 22 -1.57 -5.62 -14.59
N PRO A 23 -0.34 -5.96 -14.16
CA PRO A 23 0.31 -5.31 -13.03
C PRO A 23 0.50 -3.81 -13.31
N SER A 24 -0.45 -2.99 -12.85
CA SER A 24 -0.44 -1.52 -13.04
C SER A 24 0.44 -0.79 -12.04
N CYS A 25 0.96 -1.49 -11.02
CA CYS A 25 1.82 -0.87 -10.01
C CYS A 25 3.17 -0.50 -10.63
N ARG A 26 3.43 0.80 -10.72
CA ARG A 26 4.72 1.35 -11.17
C ARG A 26 5.80 1.35 -10.11
N PHE A 27 5.43 1.12 -8.86
CA PHE A 27 6.36 1.14 -7.75
C PHE A 27 6.61 -0.25 -7.18
N TYR A 28 7.82 -0.44 -6.66
CA TYR A 28 8.20 -1.63 -5.90
C TYR A 28 8.50 -1.24 -4.45
N PRO A 29 7.95 -1.94 -3.43
CA PRO A 29 6.90 -2.96 -3.54
C PRO A 29 5.58 -2.38 -4.07
N THR A 30 4.69 -3.26 -4.56
CA THR A 30 3.38 -2.86 -5.14
C THR A 30 2.55 -2.04 -4.16
N CYS A 31 1.63 -1.19 -4.63
CA CYS A 31 0.78 -0.36 -3.76
C CYS A 31 0.00 -1.18 -2.72
N SER A 32 -0.46 -2.38 -3.07
CA SER A 32 -1.15 -3.28 -2.14
C SER A 32 -0.22 -3.82 -1.04
N GLN A 33 1.01 -4.17 -1.38
CA GLN A 33 2.01 -4.64 -0.42
C GLN A 33 2.52 -3.50 0.45
N TYR A 34 2.76 -2.33 -0.15
CA TYR A 34 3.08 -1.10 0.57
C TYR A 34 1.99 -0.75 1.59
N ALA A 35 0.70 -0.88 1.22
CA ALA A 35 -0.40 -0.62 2.15
C ALA A 35 -0.40 -1.56 3.37
N VAL A 36 -0.14 -2.84 3.15
CA VAL A 36 -0.03 -3.83 4.23
C VAL A 36 1.17 -3.51 5.13
N GLU A 37 2.35 -3.33 4.55
CA GLU A 37 3.57 -2.99 5.30
C GLU A 37 3.43 -1.66 6.05
N ALA A 38 2.75 -0.66 5.46
CA ALA A 38 2.52 0.63 6.08
C ALA A 38 1.59 0.50 7.30
N ILE A 39 0.51 -0.28 7.20
CA ILE A 39 -0.39 -0.52 8.33
C ILE A 39 0.31 -1.34 9.43
N GLU A 40 1.17 -2.27 9.06
CA GLU A 40 1.94 -3.09 10.01
C GLU A 40 3.01 -2.26 10.73
N LYS A 41 3.88 -1.56 9.99
CA LYS A 41 4.99 -0.77 10.52
C LYS A 41 4.54 0.55 11.15
N GLN A 42 3.70 1.34 10.47
CA GLN A 42 3.32 2.70 10.91
C GLN A 42 2.04 2.72 11.76
N GLY A 43 1.27 1.63 11.79
CA GLY A 43 -0.03 1.54 12.47
C GLY A 43 -1.18 1.95 11.55
N ALA A 44 -2.43 1.72 11.97
CA ALA A 44 -3.60 1.84 11.10
C ALA A 44 -3.74 3.23 10.44
N PHE A 45 -3.78 4.31 11.24
CA PHE A 45 -4.00 5.66 10.71
C PHE A 45 -2.86 6.15 9.79
N LYS A 46 -1.61 6.12 10.26
CA LYS A 46 -0.45 6.53 9.45
C LYS A 46 -0.24 5.62 8.25
N GLY A 47 -0.47 4.31 8.40
CA GLY A 47 -0.34 3.34 7.33
C GLY A 47 -1.34 3.56 6.21
N ILE A 48 -2.61 3.85 6.55
CA ILE A 48 -3.63 4.22 5.57
C ILE A 48 -3.27 5.51 4.84
N LEU A 49 -2.85 6.56 5.55
CA LEU A 49 -2.45 7.82 4.93
C LEU A 49 -1.32 7.62 3.92
N LEU A 50 -0.27 6.88 4.30
CA LEU A 50 0.83 6.55 3.40
C LEU A 50 0.36 5.72 2.21
N ALA A 51 -0.52 4.74 2.41
CA ALA A 51 -1.07 3.92 1.35
C ALA A 51 -1.90 4.73 0.34
N ILE A 52 -2.76 5.65 0.81
CA ILE A 52 -3.58 6.51 -0.04
C ILE A 52 -2.69 7.43 -0.89
N VAL A 53 -1.69 8.07 -0.25
CA VAL A 53 -0.72 8.93 -0.96
C VAL A 53 0.08 8.12 -2.00
N ARG A 54 0.39 6.86 -1.72
CA ARG A 54 1.09 5.97 -2.66
C ARG A 54 0.21 5.62 -3.86
N VAL A 55 -1.06 5.29 -3.61
CA VAL A 55 -2.03 4.94 -4.67
C VAL A 55 -2.33 6.14 -5.55
N SER A 56 -2.46 7.35 -4.97
CA SER A 56 -2.68 8.58 -5.76
C SER A 56 -1.49 8.93 -6.67
N LYS A 57 -0.27 8.57 -6.27
CA LYS A 57 0.94 8.68 -7.11
C LYS A 57 1.07 7.58 -8.16
N CYS A 58 0.28 6.51 -8.08
CA CYS A 58 0.36 5.38 -9.01
C CYS A 58 -0.41 5.65 -10.31
N HIS A 59 0.00 6.70 -11.04
CA HIS A 59 -0.57 7.09 -12.32
C HIS A 59 0.47 6.99 -13.46
N PRO A 60 0.04 6.84 -14.73
CA PRO A 60 0.93 6.62 -15.87
C PRO A 60 1.85 7.80 -16.23
N PHE A 61 1.77 8.92 -15.51
CA PHE A 61 2.65 10.08 -15.67
C PHE A 61 3.66 10.23 -14.54
N HIS A 62 3.61 9.38 -13.51
CA HIS A 62 4.62 9.38 -12.45
C HIS A 62 5.74 8.41 -12.79
N ARG A 63 7.00 8.83 -12.59
CA ARG A 63 8.14 7.92 -12.64
C ARG A 63 7.99 6.92 -11.49
N GLY A 64 7.86 5.65 -11.84
CA GLY A 64 7.86 4.54 -10.90
C GLY A 64 9.23 4.34 -10.27
N GLY A 65 9.37 3.34 -9.40
CA GLY A 65 10.65 3.01 -8.77
C GLY A 65 10.53 2.31 -7.43
N TYR A 66 11.67 2.10 -6.79
CA TYR A 66 11.74 1.52 -5.45
C TYR A 66 11.39 2.58 -4.39
N ASP A 67 10.31 2.38 -3.63
CA ASP A 67 9.99 3.22 -2.47
C ASP A 67 9.37 2.35 -1.35
N PRO A 68 10.22 1.84 -0.44
CA PRO A 68 9.81 0.98 0.66
C PRO A 68 9.16 1.79 1.79
N VAL A 69 8.34 1.13 2.62
CA VAL A 69 7.72 1.78 3.76
C VAL A 69 8.80 2.21 4.77
N PRO A 70 8.83 3.49 5.19
CA PRO A 70 9.78 3.95 6.19
C PRO A 70 9.55 3.26 7.53
N GLU A 71 10.64 2.82 8.18
CA GLU A 71 10.57 2.19 9.48
C GLU A 71 10.13 3.20 10.56
N LYS A 72 9.33 2.73 11.52
CA LYS A 72 9.00 3.54 12.70
C LYS A 72 10.28 3.71 13.51
N LYS A 73 10.85 4.92 13.53
CA LYS A 73 11.82 5.29 14.57
C LYS A 73 11.12 5.12 15.93
N LYS A 74 11.64 4.22 16.77
CA LYS A 74 11.29 4.20 18.19
C LYS A 74 11.63 5.59 18.74
N LYS A 75 10.63 6.28 19.28
CA LYS A 75 10.84 7.45 20.11
C LYS A 75 10.99 6.87 21.51
N ASP A 76 12.22 6.73 21.97
CA ASP A 76 12.53 6.53 23.38
C ASP A 76 12.03 7.73 24.20
#